data_AF-A0A9W5K7D6-F1
#
_entry.id   AF-A0A9W5K7D6-F1
#
_cell.length_a   1.000
_cell.length_b   1.000
_cell.length_c   1.000
_cell.angle_alpha   90.00
_cell.angle_beta   90.00
_cell.angle_gamma   90.00
#
_symmetry.space_group_name_H-M   'P 1'
#
loop_
_entity.id
_entity.type
_entity.pdbx_description
1 polymer ?
#
loop_
_entity_poly.entity_id
_entity_poly.type
_entity_poly.pdbx_seq_one_letter_code
_entity_poly.pdbx_strand_id
1 'polypeptide(L)'
;MNYKQLLIDNFAYKTSYVAQFVTGTSIKETKDYIAVDCGLPADTFNIITLLNNNLTVGIEKLYKEVDYYNQKKFPMSVWLWDEEQERDIKSELIKIGLKEAEQNIAMVADLKTISPTINMPVSFTIQQASSPGLIKKFGKTLANLFGTSEEGIHVQAFYNQISTLDLWNSENMKLFLGFYEGEVVTVGSLICSKDSIGIYDIATKEEMRGQGFGSIMFNFLLQEAQKFKNTYCVLQASPDGINIYKKSGFQAIGKMTVFENRHLIK
;
A
#
# COMPACT_ATOMS: atom_id res chain seq x y z
N MET A 1 -20.98 -11.05 3.89
CA MET A 1 -19.66 -10.49 4.24
C MET A 1 -19.52 -9.16 3.50
N ASN A 2 -19.10 -8.08 4.15
CA ASN A 2 -18.89 -6.79 3.48
C ASN A 2 -17.43 -6.71 3.01
N TYR A 3 -17.16 -7.10 1.76
CA TYR A 3 -15.80 -7.11 1.22
C TYR A 3 -15.20 -5.71 1.03
N LYS A 4 -16.04 -4.70 0.77
CA LYS A 4 -15.61 -3.29 0.74
C LYS A 4 -15.00 -2.90 2.08
N GLN A 5 -15.73 -3.13 3.18
CA GLN A 5 -15.26 -2.80 4.52
C GLN A 5 -13.97 -3.54 4.87
N LEU A 6 -13.91 -4.84 4.56
CA LEU A 6 -12.73 -5.67 4.82
C LEU A 6 -11.47 -5.13 4.12
N LEU A 7 -11.60 -4.66 2.88
CA LEU A 7 -10.48 -4.03 2.17
C LEU A 7 -10.13 -2.65 2.72
N ILE A 8 -11.12 -1.80 3.02
CA ILE A 8 -10.89 -0.46 3.59
C ILE A 8 -10.20 -0.58 4.95
N ASP A 9 -10.66 -1.47 5.83
CA ASP A 9 -10.07 -1.69 7.16
C ASP A 9 -8.61 -2.15 7.05
N ASN A 10 -8.33 -3.07 6.13
CA ASN A 10 -6.98 -3.56 5.91
C ASN A 10 -6.06 -2.47 5.34
N PHE A 11 -6.55 -1.68 4.39
CA PHE A 11 -5.79 -0.59 3.80
C PHE A 11 -5.54 0.54 4.80
N ALA A 12 -6.56 0.95 5.57
CA ALA A 12 -6.42 1.93 6.64
C ALA A 12 -5.45 1.46 7.73
N TYR A 13 -5.45 0.16 8.03
CA TYR A 13 -4.45 -0.45 8.91
C TYR A 13 -3.05 -0.38 8.30
N LYS A 14 -2.87 -0.75 7.03
CA LYS A 14 -1.59 -0.66 6.31
C LYS A 14 -1.01 0.76 6.35
N THR A 15 -1.82 1.77 6.05
CA THR A 15 -1.36 3.15 5.94
C THR A 15 -1.02 3.77 7.29
N SER A 16 -1.68 3.36 8.37
CA SER A 16 -1.49 3.93 9.71
C SER A 16 -0.52 3.14 10.60
N TYR A 17 -0.29 1.84 10.34
CA TYR A 17 0.39 0.95 11.28
C TYR A 17 1.79 1.43 11.67
N VAL A 18 2.67 1.68 10.69
CA VAL A 18 4.06 2.08 10.96
C VAL A 18 4.12 3.44 11.66
N ALA A 19 3.24 4.37 11.29
CA ALA A 19 3.21 5.72 11.85
C ALA A 19 2.91 5.73 13.35
N GLN A 20 2.33 4.67 13.93
CA GLN A 20 2.08 4.57 15.38
C GLN A 20 3.36 4.45 16.21
N PHE A 21 4.49 4.07 15.58
CA PHE A 21 5.73 3.71 16.27
C PHE A 21 6.92 4.62 15.94
N VAL A 22 6.70 5.63 15.10
CA VAL A 22 7.79 6.46 14.57
C VAL A 22 7.68 7.87 15.13
N THR A 23 8.74 8.36 15.76
CA THR A 23 8.78 9.75 16.20
C THR A 23 8.74 10.71 15.00
N GLY A 24 7.90 11.75 15.08
CA GLY A 24 7.78 12.78 14.04
C GLY A 24 6.70 12.51 12.99
N THR A 25 6.01 11.37 13.08
CA THR A 25 4.77 11.11 12.33
C THR A 25 3.56 11.66 13.08
N SER A 26 2.43 11.78 12.39
CA SER A 26 1.13 12.03 13.03
C SER A 26 0.04 11.18 12.41
N ILE A 27 -0.93 10.78 13.23
CA ILE A 27 -2.14 10.07 12.79
C ILE A 27 -3.33 10.83 13.35
N LYS A 28 -4.27 11.16 12.48
CA LYS A 28 -5.57 11.71 12.86
C LYS A 28 -6.67 10.78 12.39
N GLU A 29 -7.34 10.18 13.36
CA GLU A 29 -8.45 9.27 13.13
C GLU A 29 -9.78 9.97 13.43
N THR A 30 -10.73 9.79 12.51
CA THR A 30 -12.11 10.22 12.67
C THR A 30 -13.04 9.07 12.26
N LYS A 31 -14.34 9.22 12.46
CA LYS A 31 -15.32 8.25 11.94
C LYS A 31 -15.34 8.16 10.40
N ASP A 32 -14.80 9.15 9.69
CA ASP A 32 -14.93 9.29 8.24
C ASP A 32 -13.63 9.07 7.48
N TYR A 33 -12.49 9.32 8.09
CA TYR A 33 -11.18 9.16 7.49
C TYR A 33 -10.07 8.94 8.52
N ILE A 34 -8.96 8.37 8.05
CA ILE A 34 -7.66 8.36 8.74
C ILE A 34 -6.67 9.16 7.90
N ALA A 35 -6.06 10.19 8.49
CA ALA A 35 -5.00 10.97 7.86
C ALA A 35 -3.65 10.65 8.52
N VAL A 36 -2.66 10.28 7.71
CA VAL A 36 -1.32 9.90 8.16
C VAL A 36 -0.29 10.83 7.54
N ASP A 37 0.53 11.47 8.39
CA ASP A 37 1.73 12.21 8.00
C ASP A 37 2.95 11.39 8.43
N CYS A 38 3.77 10.97 7.49
CA CYS A 38 4.95 10.15 7.76
C CYS A 38 6.18 10.95 8.21
N GLY A 39 6.07 12.28 8.29
CA GLY A 39 7.18 13.17 8.64
C GLY A 39 8.15 13.47 7.51
N LEU A 40 7.96 12.85 6.33
CA LEU A 40 8.75 13.05 5.12
C LEU A 40 7.85 13.45 3.94
N PRO A 41 8.37 14.17 2.93
CA PRO A 41 7.59 14.53 1.76
C PRO A 41 7.49 13.35 0.76
N ALA A 42 6.69 12.34 1.13
CA ALA A 42 6.40 11.16 0.32
C ALA A 42 4.90 10.83 0.35
N ASP A 43 4.19 10.97 -0.78
CA ASP A 43 2.75 10.62 -0.84
C ASP A 43 2.48 9.11 -0.78
N THR A 44 3.53 8.30 -0.95
CA THR A 44 3.51 6.85 -0.68
C THR A 44 3.11 6.56 0.77
N PHE A 45 3.38 7.49 1.70
CA PHE A 45 3.11 7.34 3.13
C PHE A 45 2.28 8.47 3.74
N ASN A 46 2.22 9.64 3.10
CA ASN A 46 1.31 10.72 3.47
C ASN A 46 -0.07 10.47 2.86
N ILE A 47 -0.88 9.67 3.53
CA ILE A 47 -2.15 9.17 2.99
C ILE A 47 -3.32 9.58 3.87
N ILE A 48 -4.36 10.11 3.24
CA ILE A 48 -5.70 10.21 3.82
C ILE A 48 -6.56 9.08 3.23
N THR A 49 -6.95 8.12 4.06
CA THR A 49 -7.84 7.03 3.69
C THR A 49 -9.26 7.38 4.10
N LEU A 50 -10.18 7.53 3.15
CA LEU A 50 -11.61 7.69 3.46
C LEU A 50 -12.20 6.34 3.88
N LEU A 51 -12.84 6.30 5.05
CA LEU A 51 -13.48 5.12 5.60
C LEU A 51 -14.93 4.97 5.10
N ASN A 52 -15.54 6.09 4.76
CA ASN A 52 -16.83 6.17 4.11
C ASN A 52 -16.87 7.44 3.25
N ASN A 53 -17.78 7.48 2.28
CA ASN A 53 -17.89 8.63 1.36
C ASN A 53 -19.02 9.60 1.76
N ASN A 54 -19.66 9.38 2.92
CA ASN A 54 -20.76 10.21 3.43
C ASN A 54 -20.24 11.45 4.20
N LEU A 55 -19.23 12.11 3.66
CA LEU A 55 -18.54 13.26 4.28
C LEU A 55 -19.26 14.60 4.10
N THR A 56 -20.47 14.62 3.55
CA THR A 56 -21.19 15.87 3.24
C THR A 56 -21.39 16.77 4.46
N VAL A 57 -21.54 16.18 5.65
CA VAL A 57 -21.53 16.91 6.93
C VAL A 57 -20.14 16.84 7.56
N GLY A 58 -19.39 17.94 7.46
CA GLY A 58 -18.06 18.07 8.09
C GLY A 58 -16.88 17.94 7.14
N ILE A 59 -17.11 18.00 5.81
CA ILE A 59 -16.07 17.99 4.78
C ILE A 59 -14.98 19.07 4.99
N GLU A 60 -15.30 20.17 5.66
CA GLU A 60 -14.33 21.21 6.04
C GLU A 60 -13.16 20.66 6.88
N LYS A 61 -13.37 19.56 7.62
CA LYS A 61 -12.29 18.89 8.35
C LYS A 61 -11.29 18.26 7.38
N LEU A 62 -11.79 17.61 6.32
CA LEU A 62 -10.95 17.03 5.27
C LEU A 62 -10.16 18.12 4.54
N TYR A 63 -10.79 19.28 4.26
CA TYR A 63 -10.08 20.42 3.66
C TYR A 63 -8.94 20.89 4.54
N LYS A 64 -9.14 20.97 5.85
CA LYS A 64 -8.08 21.34 6.81
C LYS A 64 -6.92 20.36 6.80
N GLU A 65 -7.16 19.06 6.60
CA GLU A 65 -6.07 18.09 6.45
C GLU A 65 -5.30 18.33 5.14
N VAL A 66 -5.99 18.53 4.03
CA VAL A 66 -5.35 18.81 2.74
C VAL A 66 -4.54 20.11 2.80
N ASP A 67 -5.11 21.17 3.39
CA ASP A 67 -4.43 22.44 3.61
C ASP A 67 -3.20 22.31 4.50
N TYR A 68 -3.24 21.43 5.51
CA TYR A 68 -2.09 21.14 6.35
C TYR A 68 -0.91 20.62 5.52
N TYR A 69 -1.11 19.65 4.63
CA TYR A 69 -0.06 19.15 3.73
C TYR A 69 0.40 20.21 2.73
N ASN A 70 -0.52 20.99 2.16
CA ASN A 70 -0.20 22.07 1.24
C ASN A 70 0.69 23.14 1.89
N GLN A 71 0.38 23.55 3.13
CA GLN A 71 1.19 24.50 3.90
C GLN A 71 2.56 23.93 4.26
N LYS A 72 2.62 22.63 4.59
CA LYS A 72 3.87 21.91 4.87
C LYS A 72 4.71 21.66 3.62
N LYS A 73 4.13 21.85 2.43
CA LYS A 73 4.70 21.48 1.12
C LYS A 73 5.03 19.99 1.02
N PHE A 74 4.19 19.15 1.61
CA PHE A 74 4.38 17.70 1.58
C PHE A 74 3.43 17.07 0.55
N PRO A 75 3.93 16.24 -0.38
CA PRO A 75 3.07 15.48 -1.27
C PRO A 75 2.24 14.52 -0.42
N MET A 76 0.97 14.42 -0.77
CA MET A 76 -0.01 13.57 -0.10
C MET A 76 -1.01 13.02 -1.10
N SER A 77 -1.67 11.93 -0.72
CA SER A 77 -2.76 11.35 -1.48
C SER A 77 -4.02 11.13 -0.63
N VAL A 78 -5.19 11.30 -1.25
CA VAL A 78 -6.49 10.91 -0.72
C VAL A 78 -6.95 9.67 -1.46
N TRP A 79 -7.17 8.58 -0.72
CA TRP A 79 -7.70 7.32 -1.25
C TRP A 79 -9.16 7.19 -0.87
N LEU A 80 -10.01 6.96 -1.86
CA LEU A 80 -11.42 6.69 -1.65
C LEU A 80 -11.91 5.51 -2.47
N TRP A 81 -12.94 4.84 -1.96
CA TRP A 81 -13.70 3.87 -2.72
C TRP A 81 -14.61 4.58 -3.72
N ASP A 82 -14.81 4.03 -4.92
CA ASP A 82 -15.76 4.57 -5.90
C ASP A 82 -17.14 3.92 -5.77
N GLU A 83 -18.18 4.72 -5.54
CA GLU A 83 -19.58 4.33 -5.78
C GLU A 83 -20.24 5.23 -6.83
N GLU A 84 -21.23 4.68 -7.56
CA GLU A 84 -21.92 5.38 -8.65
C GLU A 84 -22.65 6.67 -8.21
N GLN A 85 -22.91 6.84 -6.91
CA GLN A 85 -23.59 8.01 -6.33
C GLN A 85 -22.63 9.10 -5.82
N GLU A 86 -21.32 8.93 -5.97
CA GLU A 86 -20.29 9.75 -5.28
C GLU A 86 -19.68 10.85 -6.15
N ARG A 87 -20.50 11.45 -7.03
CA ARG A 87 -20.09 12.65 -7.78
C ARG A 87 -19.70 13.80 -6.84
N ASP A 88 -20.26 13.84 -5.64
CA ASP A 88 -20.09 14.97 -4.72
C ASP A 88 -18.69 15.01 -4.09
N ILE A 89 -18.19 13.90 -3.51
CA ILE A 89 -16.87 13.92 -2.86
C ILE A 89 -15.73 14.14 -3.84
N LYS A 90 -15.75 13.49 -5.01
CA LYS A 90 -14.71 13.69 -6.05
C LYS A 90 -14.69 15.14 -6.53
N SER A 91 -15.87 15.73 -6.74
CA SER A 91 -15.98 17.14 -7.13
C SER A 91 -15.44 18.08 -6.06
N GLU A 92 -15.68 17.79 -4.78
CA GLU A 92 -15.15 18.59 -3.67
C GLU A 92 -13.62 18.45 -3.53
N LEU A 93 -13.04 17.27 -3.77
CA LEU A 93 -11.58 17.09 -3.82
C LEU A 93 -10.94 17.88 -4.98
N ILE A 94 -11.58 17.89 -6.15
CA ILE A 94 -11.11 18.69 -7.30
C ILE A 94 -11.19 20.19 -7.01
N LYS A 95 -12.27 20.63 -6.34
CA LYS A 95 -12.50 22.03 -5.99
C LYS A 95 -11.46 22.59 -5.03
N ILE A 96 -10.94 21.77 -4.10
CA ILE A 96 -9.79 22.15 -3.24
C ILE A 96 -8.44 21.95 -3.94
N GLY A 97 -8.45 21.66 -5.24
CA GLY A 97 -7.26 21.63 -6.08
C GLY A 97 -6.58 20.27 -6.18
N LEU A 98 -7.12 19.18 -5.62
CA LEU A 98 -6.52 17.86 -5.85
C LEU A 98 -6.78 17.36 -7.27
N LYS A 99 -5.87 16.54 -7.78
CA LYS A 99 -6.03 15.88 -9.09
C LYS A 99 -6.11 14.38 -8.93
N GLU A 100 -6.95 13.74 -9.72
CA GLU A 100 -6.98 12.28 -9.84
C GLU A 100 -5.64 11.81 -10.42
N ALA A 101 -4.99 10.89 -9.71
CA ALA A 101 -3.67 10.35 -10.04
C ALA A 101 -3.75 8.90 -10.54
N GLU A 102 -4.60 8.08 -9.91
CA GLU A 102 -4.66 6.64 -10.17
C GLU A 102 -6.07 6.08 -9.91
N GLN A 103 -6.42 5.04 -10.67
CA GLN A 103 -7.55 4.17 -10.37
C GLN A 103 -7.08 2.73 -10.21
N ASN A 104 -7.46 2.12 -9.09
CA ASN A 104 -7.13 0.76 -8.75
C ASN A 104 -8.39 -0.10 -8.66
N ILE A 105 -8.29 -1.37 -9.07
CA ILE A 105 -9.37 -2.34 -8.86
C ILE A 105 -9.20 -2.99 -7.50
N ALA A 106 -10.17 -2.81 -6.62
CA ALA A 106 -10.24 -3.49 -5.35
C ALA A 106 -10.58 -4.97 -5.57
N MET A 107 -9.77 -5.87 -5.01
CA MET A 107 -9.93 -7.32 -5.20
C MET A 107 -9.87 -8.07 -3.88
N VAL A 108 -10.59 -9.19 -3.81
CA VAL A 108 -10.60 -10.13 -2.68
C VAL A 108 -10.47 -11.57 -3.16
N ALA A 109 -9.91 -12.44 -2.34
CA ALA A 109 -9.96 -13.87 -2.54
C ALA A 109 -10.15 -14.63 -1.22
N ASP A 110 -10.81 -15.79 -1.29
CA ASP A 110 -10.90 -16.72 -0.16
C ASP A 110 -9.67 -17.63 -0.17
N LEU A 111 -8.81 -17.48 0.83
CA LEU A 111 -7.56 -18.23 0.98
C LEU A 111 -7.78 -19.75 1.09
N LYS A 112 -8.97 -20.20 1.47
CA LYS A 112 -9.33 -21.64 1.51
C LYS A 112 -9.53 -22.24 0.13
N THR A 113 -9.79 -21.39 -0.86
CA THR A 113 -10.09 -21.82 -2.24
C THR A 113 -8.89 -21.64 -3.19
N ILE A 114 -7.87 -20.88 -2.76
CA ILE A 114 -6.68 -20.63 -3.55
C ILE A 114 -5.65 -21.73 -3.31
N SER A 115 -4.97 -22.14 -4.38
CA SER A 115 -3.80 -23.03 -4.32
C SER A 115 -2.63 -22.36 -5.04
N PRO A 116 -1.84 -21.53 -4.34
CA PRO A 116 -0.73 -20.81 -4.96
C PRO A 116 0.36 -21.80 -5.39
N THR A 117 0.78 -21.71 -6.64
CA THR A 117 1.83 -22.55 -7.21
C THR A 117 3.12 -21.75 -7.37
N ILE A 118 4.22 -22.29 -6.84
CA ILE A 118 5.53 -21.64 -6.89
C ILE A 118 6.52 -22.58 -7.55
N ASN A 119 7.02 -22.17 -8.71
CA ASN A 119 8.17 -22.80 -9.35
C ASN A 119 9.38 -21.91 -9.10
N MET A 120 10.09 -22.19 -8.01
CA MET A 120 11.27 -21.40 -7.58
C MET A 120 12.49 -21.80 -8.43
N PRO A 121 13.12 -20.88 -9.18
CA PRO A 121 14.40 -21.15 -9.82
C PRO A 121 15.50 -21.47 -8.80
N VAL A 122 16.47 -22.30 -9.16
CA VAL A 122 17.58 -22.71 -8.25
C VAL A 122 18.35 -21.52 -7.68
N SER A 123 18.57 -20.48 -8.49
CA SER A 123 19.31 -19.27 -8.10
C SER A 123 18.43 -18.20 -7.45
N PHE A 124 17.17 -18.51 -7.13
CA PHE A 124 16.23 -17.55 -6.56
C PHE A 124 15.75 -18.00 -5.17
N THR A 125 15.80 -17.10 -4.20
CA THR A 125 15.30 -17.34 -2.83
C THR A 125 14.45 -16.16 -2.35
N ILE A 126 13.50 -16.43 -1.46
CA ILE A 126 12.72 -15.37 -0.78
C ILE A 126 13.03 -15.43 0.71
N GLN A 127 13.30 -14.27 1.31
CA GLN A 127 13.62 -14.13 2.73
C GLN A 127 12.76 -13.03 3.36
N GLN A 128 12.29 -13.27 4.59
CA GLN A 128 11.68 -12.22 5.42
C GLN A 128 12.72 -11.19 5.87
N ALA A 129 12.36 -9.91 5.82
CA ALA A 129 13.21 -8.84 6.33
C ALA A 129 13.18 -8.84 7.86
N SER A 130 14.24 -9.34 8.49
CA SER A 130 14.37 -9.48 9.95
C SER A 130 15.55 -8.70 10.54
N SER A 131 16.21 -7.87 9.74
CA SER A 131 17.33 -7.03 10.19
C SER A 131 17.28 -5.64 9.56
N PRO A 132 17.87 -4.61 10.21
CA PRO A 132 17.89 -3.26 9.66
C PRO A 132 18.47 -3.19 8.24
N GLY A 133 19.50 -4.00 7.94
CA GLY A 133 20.09 -4.07 6.61
C GLY A 133 19.10 -4.54 5.53
N LEU A 134 18.24 -5.51 5.86
CA LEU A 134 17.21 -6.02 4.94
C LEU A 134 16.07 -5.01 4.76
N ILE A 135 15.65 -4.31 5.82
CA ILE A 135 14.63 -3.25 5.72
C ILE A 135 15.10 -2.11 4.80
N LYS A 136 16.37 -1.72 4.91
CA LYS A 136 16.96 -0.72 4.01
C LYS A 136 17.02 -1.21 2.56
N LYS A 137 17.35 -2.49 2.32
CA LYS A 137 17.32 -3.10 0.98
C LYS A 137 15.90 -3.18 0.41
N PHE A 138 14.91 -3.45 1.25
CA PHE A 138 13.50 -3.42 0.87
C PHE A 138 13.12 -2.03 0.38
N GLY A 139 13.38 -1.01 1.21
CA GLY A 139 13.10 0.38 0.87
C GLY A 139 13.82 0.87 -0.37
N LYS A 140 15.09 0.51 -0.56
CA LYS A 140 15.83 0.81 -1.80
C LYS A 140 15.17 0.18 -3.02
N THR A 141 14.73 -1.07 -2.92
CA THR A 141 14.10 -1.77 -4.06
C THR A 141 12.74 -1.17 -4.39
N LEU A 142 11.95 -0.77 -3.38
CA LEU A 142 10.69 -0.07 -3.59
C LEU A 142 10.89 1.35 -4.15
N ALA A 143 11.87 2.09 -3.63
CA ALA A 143 12.24 3.42 -4.10
C ALA A 143 12.60 3.47 -5.58
N ASN A 144 13.18 2.39 -6.12
CA ASN A 144 13.52 2.28 -7.54
C ASN A 144 12.29 2.38 -8.47
N LEU A 145 11.07 2.13 -7.98
CA LEU A 145 9.84 2.37 -8.76
C LEU A 145 9.70 3.83 -9.21
N PHE A 146 10.30 4.75 -8.44
CA PHE A 146 10.21 6.18 -8.66
C PHE A 146 11.43 6.76 -9.39
N GLY A 147 12.34 5.91 -9.88
CA GLY A 147 13.55 6.33 -10.59
C GLY A 147 14.39 7.32 -9.79
N THR A 148 14.73 8.45 -10.40
CA THR A 148 15.53 9.54 -9.79
C THR A 148 14.68 10.67 -9.19
N SER A 149 13.37 10.45 -8.99
CA SER A 149 12.49 11.47 -8.43
C SER A 149 12.71 11.66 -6.92
N GLU A 150 12.28 12.80 -6.39
CA GLU A 150 12.31 13.08 -4.94
C GLU A 150 11.53 12.04 -4.14
N GLU A 151 10.45 11.47 -4.69
CA GLU A 151 9.67 10.42 -4.05
C GLU A 151 10.55 9.21 -3.71
N GLY A 152 11.40 8.75 -4.64
CA GLY A 152 12.31 7.63 -4.40
C GLY A 152 13.29 7.91 -3.26
N ILE A 153 13.80 9.14 -3.17
CA ILE A 153 14.71 9.57 -2.09
C ILE A 153 13.99 9.48 -0.74
N HIS A 154 12.76 9.99 -0.65
CA HIS A 154 11.99 9.99 0.58
C HIS A 154 11.45 8.60 0.95
N VAL A 155 11.13 7.76 -0.03
CA VAL A 155 10.78 6.35 0.21
C VAL A 155 11.95 5.60 0.83
N GLN A 156 13.16 5.76 0.29
CA GLN A 156 14.34 5.16 0.89
C GLN A 156 14.63 5.73 2.29
N ALA A 157 14.48 7.05 2.48
CA ALA A 157 14.68 7.70 3.77
C ALA A 157 13.70 7.17 4.84
N PHE A 158 12.44 6.96 4.49
CA PHE A 158 11.43 6.37 5.38
C PHE A 158 11.87 4.99 5.86
N TYR A 159 12.23 4.09 4.94
CA TYR A 159 12.70 2.75 5.30
C TYR A 159 14.02 2.76 6.09
N ASN A 160 14.90 3.75 5.87
CA ASN A 160 16.08 3.94 6.70
C ASN A 160 15.71 4.31 8.15
N GLN A 161 14.76 5.23 8.33
CA GLN A 161 14.29 5.71 9.64
C GLN A 161 13.65 4.59 10.47
N ILE A 162 12.84 3.73 9.84
CA ILE A 162 12.12 2.65 10.51
C ILE A 162 12.91 1.34 10.62
N SER A 163 14.13 1.29 10.05
CA SER A 163 14.90 0.04 9.90
C SER A 163 15.26 -0.64 11.22
N THR A 164 15.33 0.10 12.32
CA THR A 164 15.67 -0.43 13.65
C THR A 164 14.43 -0.79 14.48
N LEU A 165 13.22 -0.54 13.96
CA LEU A 165 12.01 -0.95 14.65
C LEU A 165 11.76 -2.45 14.48
N ASP A 166 11.19 -3.07 15.50
CA ASP A 166 10.88 -4.51 15.51
C ASP A 166 9.48 -4.83 14.99
N LEU A 167 8.96 -4.01 14.05
CA LEU A 167 7.60 -4.17 13.51
C LEU A 167 7.48 -5.39 12.59
N TRP A 168 8.57 -5.72 11.90
CA TRP A 168 8.65 -6.71 10.81
C TRP A 168 8.74 -8.14 11.29
N ASN A 169 9.02 -8.33 12.58
CA ASN A 169 8.99 -9.62 13.26
C ASN A 169 7.63 -9.88 13.93
N SER A 170 6.69 -8.93 13.86
CA SER A 170 5.33 -9.12 14.34
C SER A 170 4.47 -9.94 13.35
N GLU A 171 3.30 -10.38 13.80
CA GLU A 171 2.30 -10.99 12.93
C GLU A 171 1.56 -9.96 12.07
N ASN A 172 1.63 -8.66 12.41
CA ASN A 172 0.81 -7.60 11.82
C ASN A 172 1.33 -7.12 10.46
N MET A 173 2.65 -7.05 10.30
CA MET A 173 3.29 -6.59 9.07
C MET A 173 4.56 -7.39 8.81
N LYS A 174 4.67 -7.99 7.62
CA LYS A 174 5.85 -8.74 7.19
C LYS A 174 6.35 -8.23 5.85
N LEU A 175 7.65 -8.04 5.73
CA LEU A 175 8.31 -7.65 4.49
C LEU A 175 9.14 -8.81 3.95
N PHE A 176 9.12 -9.02 2.65
CA PHE A 176 9.87 -10.09 2.00
C PHE A 176 10.73 -9.54 0.86
N LEU A 177 11.90 -10.13 0.67
CA LEU A 177 12.85 -9.81 -0.39
C LEU A 177 13.16 -11.09 -1.18
N GLY A 178 13.05 -11.01 -2.49
CA GLY A 178 13.47 -12.04 -3.43
C GLY A 178 14.89 -11.75 -3.92
N PHE A 179 15.79 -12.71 -3.70
CA PHE A 179 17.19 -12.64 -4.10
C PHE A 179 17.44 -13.52 -5.32
N TYR A 180 18.01 -12.94 -6.37
CA TYR A 180 18.52 -13.67 -7.53
C TYR A 180 20.01 -13.38 -7.65
N GLU A 181 20.84 -14.43 -7.68
CA GLU A 181 22.31 -14.32 -7.77
C GLU A 181 22.93 -13.40 -6.69
N GLY A 182 22.35 -13.42 -5.48
CA GLY A 182 22.82 -12.63 -4.32
C GLY A 182 22.27 -11.20 -4.25
N GLU A 183 21.55 -10.74 -5.28
CA GLU A 183 20.98 -9.40 -5.35
C GLU A 183 19.47 -9.41 -5.11
N VAL A 184 18.96 -8.39 -4.40
CA VAL A 184 17.50 -8.22 -4.25
C VAL A 184 16.92 -7.79 -5.59
N VAL A 185 15.98 -8.55 -6.13
CA VAL A 185 15.33 -8.27 -7.43
C VAL A 185 13.85 -7.99 -7.33
N THR A 186 13.19 -8.49 -6.29
CA THR A 186 11.78 -8.23 -6.01
C THR A 186 11.51 -8.11 -4.53
N VAL A 187 10.47 -7.38 -4.15
CA VAL A 187 10.00 -7.21 -2.78
C VAL A 187 8.49 -7.31 -2.73
N GLY A 188 7.93 -7.55 -1.55
CA GLY A 188 6.50 -7.46 -1.28
C GLY A 188 6.19 -7.58 0.20
N SER A 189 5.01 -7.11 0.60
CA SER A 189 4.60 -7.04 2.01
C SER A 189 3.27 -7.72 2.27
N LEU A 190 3.11 -8.24 3.49
CA LEU A 190 1.85 -8.72 4.04
C LEU A 190 1.42 -7.82 5.19
N ILE A 191 0.12 -7.52 5.22
CA ILE A 191 -0.53 -6.75 6.30
C ILE A 191 -1.68 -7.57 6.87
N CYS A 192 -1.53 -8.02 8.11
CA CYS A 192 -2.52 -8.82 8.81
C CYS A 192 -3.37 -7.90 9.69
N SER A 193 -4.53 -7.54 9.16
CA SER A 193 -5.58 -6.86 9.92
C SER A 193 -6.47 -7.89 10.62
N LYS A 194 -7.38 -7.42 11.49
CA LYS A 194 -8.29 -8.27 12.26
C LYS A 194 -9.02 -9.32 11.41
N ASP A 195 -9.58 -8.90 10.28
CA ASP A 195 -10.51 -9.74 9.49
C ASP A 195 -9.94 -10.17 8.12
N SER A 196 -8.77 -9.65 7.72
CA SER A 196 -8.14 -10.00 6.43
C SER A 196 -6.63 -9.78 6.37
N ILE A 197 -6.03 -10.36 5.34
CA ILE A 197 -4.60 -10.22 5.01
C ILE A 197 -4.47 -9.44 3.70
N GLY A 198 -3.76 -8.34 3.72
CA GLY A 198 -3.46 -7.57 2.52
C GLY A 198 -2.11 -7.93 1.94
N ILE A 199 -2.01 -7.94 0.62
CA ILE A 199 -0.75 -8.04 -0.12
C ILE A 199 -0.45 -6.68 -0.73
N TYR A 200 0.70 -6.10 -0.39
CA TYR A 200 1.10 -4.76 -0.81
C TYR A 200 2.55 -4.69 -1.28
N ASP A 201 2.93 -3.51 -1.79
CA ASP A 201 4.30 -3.09 -2.09
C ASP A 201 5.10 -4.10 -2.94
N ILE A 202 4.41 -4.81 -3.84
CA ILE A 202 5.07 -5.73 -4.77
C ILE A 202 5.81 -4.92 -5.83
N ALA A 203 7.13 -4.96 -5.79
CA ALA A 203 7.99 -4.30 -6.76
C ALA A 203 9.01 -5.31 -7.32
N THR A 204 9.31 -5.20 -8.60
CA THR A 204 10.42 -5.91 -9.25
C THR A 204 11.29 -4.87 -9.95
N LYS A 205 12.61 -4.95 -9.76
CA LYS A 205 13.60 -4.13 -10.46
C LYS A 205 13.32 -4.12 -11.95
N GLU A 206 13.46 -2.96 -12.60
CA GLU A 206 13.06 -2.75 -14.00
C GLU A 206 13.74 -3.74 -14.94
N GLU A 207 15.05 -3.92 -14.78
CA GLU A 207 15.88 -4.85 -15.55
C GLU A 207 15.54 -6.34 -15.30
N MET A 208 14.78 -6.64 -14.25
CA MET A 208 14.34 -7.99 -13.88
C MET A 208 12.86 -8.27 -14.18
N ARG A 209 12.14 -7.31 -14.77
CA ARG A 209 10.73 -7.48 -15.16
C ARG A 209 10.59 -8.46 -16.33
N GLY A 210 9.41 -9.05 -16.46
CA GLY A 210 9.12 -10.05 -17.51
C GLY A 210 9.72 -11.44 -17.26
N GLN A 211 10.50 -11.63 -16.19
CA GLN A 211 11.16 -12.91 -15.86
C GLN A 211 10.41 -13.73 -14.80
N GLY A 212 9.23 -13.28 -14.35
CA GLY A 212 8.37 -14.01 -13.42
C GLY A 212 8.63 -13.77 -11.93
N PHE A 213 9.67 -13.01 -11.53
CA PHE A 213 10.00 -12.77 -10.11
C PHE A 213 8.83 -12.15 -9.32
N GLY A 214 8.14 -11.15 -9.87
CA GLY A 214 6.97 -10.56 -9.21
C GLY A 214 5.82 -11.56 -9.02
N SER A 215 5.59 -12.47 -9.99
CA SER A 215 4.60 -13.53 -9.85
C SER A 215 5.01 -14.58 -8.81
N ILE A 216 6.30 -14.90 -8.71
CA ILE A 216 6.83 -15.79 -7.68
C ILE A 216 6.65 -15.15 -6.30
N MET A 217 7.03 -13.88 -6.14
CA MET A 217 6.82 -13.12 -4.89
C MET A 217 5.33 -13.10 -4.51
N PHE A 218 4.44 -12.79 -5.44
CA PHE A 218 3.00 -12.80 -5.18
C PHE A 218 2.47 -14.17 -4.70
N ASN A 219 2.83 -15.25 -5.38
CA ASN A 219 2.39 -16.60 -4.97
C ASN A 219 3.01 -17.02 -3.63
N PHE A 220 4.24 -16.60 -3.35
CA PHE A 220 4.87 -16.78 -2.04
C PHE A 220 4.09 -16.04 -0.93
N LEU A 221 3.72 -14.77 -1.15
CA LEU A 221 2.93 -14.00 -0.20
C LEU A 221 1.56 -14.64 0.04
N LEU A 222 0.93 -15.23 -0.99
CA LEU A 222 -0.30 -16.01 -0.82
C LEU A 222 -0.09 -17.26 0.04
N GLN A 223 1.00 -18.00 -0.15
CA GLN A 223 1.34 -19.15 0.71
C GLN A 223 1.57 -18.71 2.16
N GLU A 224 2.26 -17.59 2.38
CA GLU A 224 2.46 -17.05 3.72
C GLU A 224 1.13 -16.58 4.34
N ALA A 225 0.24 -15.96 3.55
CA ALA A 225 -1.08 -15.54 3.98
C ALA A 225 -1.95 -16.72 4.45
N GLN A 226 -1.85 -17.89 3.79
CA GLN A 226 -2.58 -19.10 4.19
C GLN A 226 -2.20 -19.64 5.58
N LYS A 227 -1.06 -19.23 6.16
CA LYS A 227 -0.64 -19.66 7.50
C LYS A 227 -1.38 -18.93 8.63
N PHE A 228 -2.05 -17.83 8.32
CA PHE A 228 -2.80 -17.06 9.31
C PHE A 228 -4.23 -17.59 9.45
N LYS A 229 -4.89 -17.25 10.56
CA LYS A 229 -6.27 -17.68 10.85
C LYS A 229 -7.32 -17.02 9.95
N ASN A 230 -6.97 -15.91 9.30
CA ASN A 230 -7.87 -15.15 8.45
C ASN A 230 -8.23 -15.93 7.18
N THR A 231 -9.47 -15.75 6.74
CA THR A 231 -10.00 -16.45 5.55
C THR A 231 -9.81 -15.65 4.27
N TYR A 232 -9.73 -14.32 4.34
CA TYR A 232 -9.74 -13.48 3.15
C TYR A 232 -8.43 -12.75 2.94
N CYS A 233 -8.03 -12.68 1.67
CA CYS A 233 -6.91 -11.87 1.21
C CYS A 233 -7.42 -10.73 0.32
N VAL A 234 -6.86 -9.53 0.49
CA VAL A 234 -7.25 -8.32 -0.27
C VAL A 234 -6.05 -7.63 -0.89
N LEU A 235 -6.30 -6.91 -1.98
CA LEU A 235 -5.32 -6.04 -2.64
C LEU A 235 -6.02 -4.99 -3.51
N GLN A 236 -5.26 -3.97 -3.89
CA GLN A 236 -5.60 -3.01 -4.93
C GLN A 236 -4.75 -3.34 -6.16
N ALA A 237 -5.41 -3.68 -7.26
CA ALA A 237 -4.76 -4.03 -8.50
C ALA A 237 -4.65 -2.83 -9.42
N SER A 238 -3.43 -2.50 -9.82
CA SER A 238 -3.20 -1.59 -10.94
C SER A 238 -3.74 -2.21 -12.25
N PRO A 239 -3.99 -1.38 -13.28
CA PRO A 239 -4.39 -1.86 -14.60
C PRO A 239 -3.45 -2.93 -15.18
N ASP A 240 -2.14 -2.80 -14.93
CA ASP A 240 -1.11 -3.73 -15.42
C ASP A 240 -1.08 -5.06 -14.64
N GLY A 241 -1.40 -5.03 -13.34
CA GLY A 241 -1.31 -6.19 -12.45
C GLY A 241 -2.57 -7.07 -12.42
N ILE A 242 -3.73 -6.55 -12.81
CA ILE A 242 -5.04 -7.18 -12.58
C ILE A 242 -5.15 -8.62 -13.08
N ASN A 243 -4.54 -8.93 -14.24
CA ASN A 243 -4.64 -10.25 -14.86
C ASN A 243 -3.87 -11.32 -14.08
N ILE A 244 -2.83 -10.94 -13.34
CA ILE A 244 -2.08 -11.86 -12.47
C ILE A 244 -2.99 -12.31 -11.33
N TYR A 245 -3.66 -11.37 -10.67
CA TYR A 245 -4.50 -11.65 -9.50
C TYR A 245 -5.75 -12.46 -9.86
N LYS A 246 -6.41 -12.13 -10.98
CA LYS A 246 -7.56 -12.91 -11.48
C LYS A 246 -7.23 -14.38 -11.71
N LYS A 247 -6.05 -14.67 -12.29
CA LYS A 247 -5.58 -16.05 -12.52
C LYS A 247 -5.35 -16.82 -11.21
N SER A 248 -5.01 -16.11 -10.14
CA SER A 248 -4.83 -16.68 -8.80
C SER A 248 -6.12 -16.76 -7.97
N GLY A 249 -7.28 -16.46 -8.57
CA GLY A 249 -8.59 -16.60 -7.91
C GLY A 249 -9.12 -15.34 -7.22
N PHE A 250 -8.48 -14.18 -7.42
CA PHE A 250 -9.03 -12.91 -6.93
C PHE A 250 -10.21 -12.45 -7.78
N GLN A 251 -11.27 -12.02 -7.11
CA GLN A 251 -12.45 -11.39 -7.71
C GLN A 251 -12.42 -9.87 -7.49
N ALA A 252 -12.82 -9.11 -8.50
CA ALA A 252 -13.01 -7.67 -8.38
C ALA A 252 -14.27 -7.37 -7.56
N ILE A 253 -14.15 -6.46 -6.59
CA ILE A 253 -15.25 -6.07 -5.68
C ILE A 253 -15.58 -4.59 -5.75
N GLY A 254 -14.76 -3.79 -6.43
CA GLY A 254 -15.00 -2.36 -6.67
C GLY A 254 -13.77 -1.66 -7.20
N LYS A 255 -13.76 -0.34 -7.09
CA LYS A 255 -12.63 0.51 -7.49
C LYS A 255 -12.25 1.44 -6.36
N MET A 256 -10.99 1.81 -6.32
CA MET A 256 -10.50 2.90 -5.49
C MET A 256 -9.83 3.94 -6.38
N THR A 257 -10.15 5.20 -6.13
CA THR A 257 -9.53 6.34 -6.82
C THR A 257 -8.58 7.06 -5.87
N VAL A 258 -7.45 7.49 -6.42
CA VAL A 258 -6.42 8.25 -5.72
C VAL A 258 -6.43 9.68 -6.24
N PHE A 259 -6.53 10.65 -5.33
CA PHE A 259 -6.32 12.07 -5.60
C PHE A 259 -5.02 12.53 -4.94
N GLU A 260 -4.29 13.47 -5.54
CA GLU A 260 -3.02 13.97 -5.01
C GLU A 260 -2.91 15.50 -5.08
N ASN A 261 -1.94 16.04 -4.34
CA ASN A 261 -1.61 17.47 -4.35
C ASN A 261 -0.24 17.80 -4.97
N ARG A 262 0.50 16.87 -5.57
CA ARG A 262 1.90 17.12 -6.03
C ARG A 262 2.04 18.38 -6.87
N HIS A 263 1.11 18.60 -7.79
CA HIS A 263 1.11 19.76 -8.68
C HIS A 263 0.85 21.12 -7.99
N LEU A 264 0.43 21.11 -6.72
CA LEU A 264 0.26 22.31 -5.89
C LEU A 264 1.54 22.67 -5.12
N ILE A 265 2.50 21.75 -5.07
CA ILE A 265 3.74 21.91 -4.30
C ILE A 265 4.82 22.40 -5.26
N LYS A 266 5.42 23.55 -4.90
CA LYS A 266 6.53 24.18 -5.61
C LYS A 266 7.71 24.37 -4.68
#